data_AF-A0A9Q3YHQ7-F1
#
_entry.id   AF-A0A9Q3YHQ7-F1
#
_cell.length_a   1.000
_cell.length_b   1.000
_cell.length_c   1.000
_cell.angle_alpha   90.00
_cell.angle_beta   90.00
_cell.angle_gamma   90.00
#
_symmetry.space_group_name_H-M   'P 1'
#
loop_
_entity.id
_entity.type
_entity.pdbx_description
1 polymer ?
#
loop_
_entity_poly.entity_id
_entity_poly.type
_entity_poly.pdbx_seq_one_letter_code
_entity_poly.pdbx_strand_id
1 'polypeptide(L)'
;MLSCPISCSQLALAYGARVSGSYGTSSAQSVQEAGVNPVFTYEDGTAMAANGPYDAVFDTLGTLPVTAGLAMLKKRGRFRGMKPNGIG
;
A
#
# COMPACT_ATOMS: atom_id res chain seq x y z
N MET A 1 -8.00 6.15 0.18
CA MET A 1 -7.19 5.12 0.86
C MET A 1 -6.02 4.75 -0.02
N LEU A 2 -4.81 4.82 0.51
CA LEU A 2 -3.57 4.44 -0.18
C LEU A 2 -2.89 3.26 0.52
N SER A 3 -2.14 2.44 -0.24
CA SER A 3 -1.17 1.46 0.28
C SER A 3 0.24 1.79 -0.20
N CYS A 4 1.20 2.11 0.68
CA CYS A 4 2.56 2.54 0.27
C CYS A 4 3.62 2.48 1.40
N PRO A 5 4.95 2.61 1.13
CA PRO A 5 5.99 2.53 2.17
C PRO A 5 5.96 3.70 3.14
N ILE A 6 6.74 3.63 4.22
CA ILE A 6 6.74 4.59 5.34
C ILE A 6 6.86 6.06 4.89
N SER A 7 7.83 6.38 4.02
CA SER A 7 8.02 7.75 3.55
C SER A 7 6.84 8.29 2.73
N CYS A 8 6.27 7.45 1.86
CA CYS A 8 5.04 7.81 1.15
C CYS A 8 3.86 7.95 2.12
N SER A 9 3.78 7.08 3.13
CA SER A 9 2.70 7.07 4.11
C SER A 9 2.67 8.37 4.91
N GLN A 10 3.83 8.80 5.42
CA GLN A 10 3.97 10.06 6.15
C GLN A 10 3.55 11.26 5.29
N LEU A 11 3.98 11.30 4.02
CA LEU A 11 3.60 12.38 3.12
C LEU A 11 2.10 12.36 2.80
N ALA A 12 1.54 11.20 2.48
CA ALA A 12 0.12 11.05 2.18
C ALA A 12 -0.76 11.44 3.38
N LEU A 13 -0.35 11.06 4.59
CA LEU A 13 -1.01 11.47 5.83
C LEU A 13 -0.93 12.98 6.04
N ALA A 14 0.22 13.62 5.77
CA ALA A 14 0.38 15.07 5.85
C ALA A 14 -0.55 15.83 4.88
N TYR A 15 -0.92 15.22 3.74
CA TYR A 15 -1.93 15.74 2.81
C TYR A 15 -3.37 15.33 3.15
N GLY A 16 -3.62 14.76 4.33
CA GLY A 16 -4.94 14.38 4.81
C GLY A 16 -5.51 13.09 4.21
N ALA A 17 -4.67 12.28 3.56
CA ALA A 17 -5.12 11.02 3.00
C ALA A 17 -5.25 9.93 4.07
N ARG A 18 -6.21 9.01 3.90
CA ARG A 18 -6.28 7.77 4.66
C ARG A 18 -5.28 6.76 4.09
N VAL A 19 -4.42 6.19 4.93
CA VAL A 19 -3.36 5.26 4.53
C VAL A 19 -3.51 3.94 5.29
N SER A 20 -3.41 2.83 4.57
CA SER A 20 -3.08 1.51 5.11
C SER A 20 -1.75 1.05 4.50
N GLY A 21 -1.18 -0.05 4.96
CA GLY A 21 -0.02 -0.60 4.26
C GLY A 21 0.52 -1.87 4.89
N SER A 22 1.32 -2.60 4.12
CA SER A 22 2.08 -3.75 4.59
C SER A 22 3.47 -3.31 5.06
N TYR A 23 3.84 -3.66 6.29
CA TYR A 23 5.14 -3.36 6.88
C TYR A 23 5.71 -4.59 7.58
N GLY A 24 7.02 -4.57 7.83
CA GLY A 24 7.65 -5.57 8.69
C GLY A 24 7.11 -5.47 10.13
N THR A 25 7.03 -6.59 10.82
CA THR A 25 6.51 -6.69 12.20
C THR A 25 7.21 -5.74 13.18
N SER A 26 8.52 -5.54 13.02
CA SER A 26 9.32 -4.60 13.82
C SER A 26 8.93 -3.14 13.66
N SER A 27 8.28 -2.77 12.55
CA SER A 27 7.85 -1.40 12.26
C SER A 27 6.36 -1.18 12.49
N ALA A 28 5.58 -2.25 12.69
CA ALA A 28 4.11 -2.22 12.69
C ALA A 28 3.53 -1.24 13.71
N GLN A 29 4.05 -1.25 14.94
CA GLN A 29 3.59 -0.35 15.99
C GLN A 29 3.88 1.12 15.65
N SER A 30 5.12 1.44 15.26
CA SER A 30 5.52 2.83 14.97
C SER A 30 4.76 3.42 13.78
N VAL A 31 4.44 2.63 12.75
CA VAL A 31 3.65 3.12 11.62
C VAL A 31 2.17 3.29 11.97
N GLN A 32 1.64 2.45 12.87
CA GLN A 32 0.29 2.61 13.39
C GLN A 32 0.15 3.90 14.21
N GLU A 33 1.12 4.16 15.10
CA GLU A 33 1.21 5.41 15.87
C GLU A 33 1.36 6.64 14.96
N ALA A 34 2.02 6.49 13.81
CA ALA A 34 2.13 7.54 12.80
C ALA A 34 0.83 7.80 12.02
N GLY A 35 -0.22 6.98 12.21
CA GLY A 35 -1.55 7.18 11.61
C GLY A 35 -1.88 6.24 10.45
N VAL A 36 -1.05 5.24 10.15
CA VAL A 36 -1.39 4.20 9.19
C VAL A 36 -2.37 3.22 9.81
N ASN A 37 -3.53 3.02 9.19
CA ASN A 37 -4.56 2.13 9.71
C ASN A 37 -5.53 1.65 8.61
N PRO A 38 -5.70 0.33 8.40
CA PRO A 38 -5.00 -0.78 9.07
C PRO A 38 -3.54 -0.96 8.63
N VAL A 39 -2.76 -1.58 9.51
CA VAL A 39 -1.39 -2.05 9.26
C VAL A 39 -1.45 -3.55 9.03
N PHE A 40 -0.82 -4.00 7.95
CA PHE A 40 -0.72 -5.40 7.54
C PHE A 40 0.74 -5.86 7.62
N THR A 41 0.96 -7.17 7.73
CA THR A 41 2.27 -7.75 7.40
C THR A 41 2.37 -7.97 5.89
N TYR A 42 3.56 -8.36 5.40
CA TYR A 42 3.73 -8.73 3.99
C TYR A 42 3.03 -10.05 3.63
N GLU A 43 2.70 -10.88 4.62
CA GLU A 43 2.00 -12.15 4.47
C GLU A 43 0.48 -11.96 4.34
N ASP A 44 -0.04 -10.82 4.83
CA ASP A 44 -1.47 -10.49 4.88
C ASP A 44 -2.04 -9.93 3.55
N GLY A 45 -1.46 -10.31 2.40
CA GLY A 45 -1.83 -9.77 1.09
C GLY A 45 -3.34 -9.90 0.78
N THR A 46 -3.96 -11.01 1.17
CA THR A 46 -5.41 -11.23 1.00
C THR A 46 -6.24 -10.27 1.87
N ALA A 47 -5.83 -10.05 3.11
CA ALA A 47 -6.53 -9.12 4.02
C ALA A 47 -6.38 -7.67 3.53
N MET A 48 -5.19 -7.29 3.04
CA MET A 48 -4.97 -5.99 2.41
C MET A 48 -5.85 -5.81 1.18
N ALA A 49 -5.98 -6.82 0.32
CA ALA A 49 -6.84 -6.75 -0.85
C ALA A 49 -8.32 -6.59 -0.47
N ALA A 50 -8.78 -7.31 0.54
CA ALA A 50 -10.15 -7.24 1.06
C ALA A 50 -10.50 -5.89 1.69
N ASN A 51 -9.50 -5.18 2.25
CA ASN A 51 -9.68 -3.84 2.83
C ASN A 51 -9.83 -2.72 1.78
N GLY A 52 -9.54 -3.00 0.50
CA GLY A 52 -9.80 -2.05 -0.59
C GLY A 52 -11.30 -1.77 -0.82
N PRO A 53 -11.66 -1.06 -1.90
CA PRO A 53 -10.79 -0.62 -2.99
C PRO A 53 -10.05 0.70 -2.70
N TYR A 54 -8.85 0.83 -3.27
CA TYR A 54 -7.92 1.94 -3.03
C TYR A 54 -7.97 3.01 -4.13
N ASP A 55 -7.66 4.25 -3.77
CA ASP A 55 -7.48 5.33 -4.73
C ASP A 55 -6.10 5.23 -5.41
N ALA A 56 -5.11 4.69 -4.70
CA ALA A 56 -3.82 4.32 -5.27
C ALA A 56 -3.17 3.17 -4.48
N VAL A 57 -2.43 2.31 -5.18
CA VAL A 57 -1.65 1.21 -4.61
C VAL A 57 -0.21 1.35 -5.08
N PHE A 58 0.74 1.36 -4.14
CA PHE A 58 2.17 1.44 -4.39
C PHE A 58 2.82 0.14 -3.96
N ASP A 59 3.29 -0.64 -4.93
CA ASP A 59 4.10 -1.82 -4.68
C ASP A 59 5.58 -1.46 -4.86
N THR A 60 6.25 -1.12 -3.78
CA THR A 60 7.66 -0.74 -3.81
C THR A 60 8.62 -1.90 -3.67
N LEU A 61 8.15 -3.06 -3.22
CA LEU A 61 8.96 -4.28 -3.17
C LEU A 61 8.95 -5.03 -4.50
N GLY A 62 7.97 -4.75 -5.37
CA GLY A 62 7.81 -5.43 -6.66
C GLY A 62 7.32 -6.86 -6.51
N THR A 63 6.73 -7.19 -5.35
CA THR A 63 6.29 -8.54 -4.99
C THR A 63 4.80 -8.75 -5.27
N LEU A 64 4.03 -7.69 -5.52
CA LEU A 64 2.61 -7.78 -5.81
C LEU A 64 2.40 -7.97 -7.32
N PRO A 65 1.72 -9.05 -7.76
CA PRO A 65 1.36 -9.19 -9.17
C PRO A 65 0.58 -7.97 -9.65
N VAL A 66 0.94 -7.42 -10.81
CA VAL A 66 0.31 -6.21 -11.36
C VAL A 66 -1.20 -6.36 -11.45
N THR A 67 -1.69 -7.52 -11.88
CA THR A 67 -3.13 -7.82 -11.97
C THR A 67 -3.81 -7.77 -10.61
N ALA A 68 -3.17 -8.28 -9.55
CA ALA A 68 -3.68 -8.20 -8.19
C ALA A 68 -3.71 -6.74 -7.70
N GLY A 69 -2.63 -5.98 -7.93
CA GLY A 69 -2.57 -4.56 -7.59
C GLY A 69 -3.63 -3.71 -8.31
N LEU A 70 -3.91 -4.00 -9.58
CA LEU A 70 -4.96 -3.34 -10.34
C LEU A 70 -6.36 -3.71 -9.86
N ALA A 71 -6.59 -4.97 -9.47
CA ALA A 71 -7.88 -5.43 -8.94
C ALA A 71 -8.26 -4.77 -7.60
N MET A 72 -7.26 -4.30 -6.86
CA MET A 72 -7.47 -3.58 -5.59
C MET A 72 -7.92 -2.12 -5.78
N LEU A 73 -7.93 -1.58 -7.00
CA LEU A 73 -8.21 -0.16 -7.24
C LEU A 73 -9.70 0.13 -7.39
N LYS A 74 -10.10 1.32 -6.94
CA LYS A 74 -11.34 1.96 -7.38
C LYS A 74 -11.29 2.26 -8.87
N LYS A 75 -12.44 2.52 -9.47
CA LYS A 75 -12.52 3.11 -10.80
C LYS A 75 -11.67 4.40 -10.85
N ARG A 76 -10.74 4.49 -11.80
CA ARG A 76 -9.74 5.58 -11.97
C ARG A 76 -8.60 5.62 -10.93
N GLY A 77 -8.49 4.60 -10.08
CA GLY A 77 -7.35 4.46 -9.18
C GLY A 77 -6.05 4.25 -9.93
N ARG A 78 -4.91 4.45 -9.25
CA ARG A 78 -3.58 4.32 -9.85
C ARG A 78 -2.74 3.26 -9.16
N PHE A 79 -2.19 2.32 -9.94
CA PHE A 79 -1.19 1.38 -9.47
C PHE A 79 0.21 1.90 -9.83
N ARG A 80 1.14 1.88 -8.87
CA ARG A 80 2.55 2.19 -9.08
C ARG A 80 3.40 1.09 -8.47
N GLY A 81 3.78 0.11 -9.29
CA GLY A 81 4.71 -0.95 -8.91
C GLY A 81 6.12 -0.65 -9.38
N MET A 82 7.12 -1.03 -8.59
CA MET A 82 8.50 -1.15 -9.06
C MET A 82 8.67 -2.54 -9.68
N LYS A 83 8.86 -2.64 -10.99
CA LYS A 83 9.27 -3.90 -11.63
C LYS A 83 10.80 -4.03 -11.56
N PRO A 84 11.38 -5.22 -11.29
CA PRO A 84 12.83 -5.42 -11.34
C PRO A 84 13.47 -5.23 -12.73
N ASN A 85 12.70 -4.91 -13.76
CA ASN A 85 13.12 -4.82 -15.14
C ASN A 85 12.07 -4.00 -15.90
N GLY A 86 12.44 -2.76 -16.22
CA GLY A 86 11.55 -1.79 -16.86
C GLY A 86 11.05 -2.26 -18.21
N ILE A 87 9.76 -2.58 -18.28
CA ILE A 87 8.91 -2.46 -19.47
C ILE A 87 7.47 -2.50 -18.96
N GLY A 88 6.78 -1.37 -19.14
CA GLY A 88 5.34 -1.23 -19.05
C GLY A 88 4.75 -1.23 -20.45
#